data_AF-A0A5E3WYD0-F1
#
_entry.id   AF-A0A5E3WYD0-F1
#
_cell.length_a   1.000
_cell.length_b   1.000
_cell.length_c   1.000
_cell.angle_alpha   90.00
_cell.angle_beta   90.00
_cell.angle_gamma   90.00
#
_symmetry.space_group_name_H-M   'P 1'
#
loop_
_entity.id
_entity.type
_entity.pdbx_description
1 polymer ?
#
loop_
_entity_poly.entity_id
_entity_poly.type
_entity_poly.pdbx_seq_one_letter_code
_entity_poly.pdbx_strand_id
1 'polypeptide(L)'
;MSDTEIPPGLEGDLVEVESSGSGEWAAFDSRKWYTNALVFDPSGSKVLLGLKKRGMGTGLYNGFGGKVEPGETPAEAARRELKEEAGIDAPLQHCGSLTFVTEDEARVYQIELYRASEYTGEIAESDEMIPQWFSTGAASAGIVAGDEGLPAIPYEQMYQEAKIWVPLILAGKHVVGRIDFVPNASAERKYDMRRWWFGVPITP
;
A
#
# COMPACT_ATOMS: atom_id res chain seq x y z
N MET A 1 -16.16 25.60 6.59
CA MET A 1 -15.81 24.18 6.42
C MET A 1 -15.46 24.06 4.96
N SER A 2 -14.23 23.68 4.60
CA SER A 2 -13.90 23.46 3.20
C SER A 2 -14.71 22.26 2.74
N ASP A 3 -15.62 22.46 1.78
CA ASP A 3 -16.17 21.37 0.98
C ASP A 3 -15.02 20.82 0.15
N THR A 4 -14.22 19.94 0.73
CA THR A 4 -13.22 19.21 -0.04
C THR A 4 -13.96 18.09 -0.77
N GLU A 5 -14.26 18.36 -2.03
CA GLU A 5 -14.97 17.48 -2.94
C GLU A 5 -14.23 16.14 -3.08
N ILE A 6 -14.95 15.04 -2.82
CA ILE A 6 -14.43 13.69 -2.98
C ILE A 6 -14.02 13.49 -4.45
N PRO A 7 -12.77 13.08 -4.74
CA PRO A 7 -12.31 12.87 -6.11
C PRO A 7 -13.18 11.90 -6.91
N PRO A 8 -13.29 12.08 -8.24
CA PRO A 8 -14.02 11.14 -9.08
C PRO A 8 -13.43 9.73 -8.96
N GLY A 9 -14.29 8.72 -9.03
CA GLY A 9 -13.88 7.31 -8.88
C GLY A 9 -13.66 6.85 -7.43
N LEU A 10 -13.74 7.76 -6.46
CA LEU A 10 -13.93 7.43 -5.04
C LEU A 10 -15.40 7.58 -4.67
N GLU A 11 -15.87 6.75 -3.74
CA GLU A 11 -17.26 6.71 -3.28
C GLU A 11 -17.30 6.61 -1.75
N GLY A 12 -18.43 7.04 -1.16
CA GLY A 12 -18.70 6.91 0.27
C GLY A 12 -18.59 8.21 1.06
N ASP A 13 -18.87 8.10 2.36
CA ASP A 13 -18.84 9.20 3.33
C ASP A 13 -17.43 9.33 3.92
N LEU A 14 -16.57 10.10 3.25
CA LEU A 14 -15.15 10.22 3.57
C LEU A 14 -14.79 11.61 4.10
N VAL A 15 -13.84 11.65 5.05
CA VAL A 15 -13.17 12.88 5.50
C VAL A 15 -11.77 12.92 4.90
N GLU A 16 -11.42 14.02 4.24
CA GLU A 16 -10.06 14.25 3.78
C GLU A 16 -9.07 14.25 4.94
N VAL A 17 -7.96 13.53 4.76
CA VAL A 17 -6.82 13.50 5.67
C VAL A 17 -5.61 14.18 5.04
N GLU A 18 -5.37 13.93 3.75
CA GLU A 18 -4.27 14.56 3.02
C GLU A 18 -4.64 14.74 1.56
N SER A 19 -4.39 15.92 1.00
CA SER A 19 -4.45 16.17 -0.43
C SER A 19 -3.35 17.12 -0.86
N SER A 20 -2.86 16.96 -2.10
CA SER A 20 -1.90 17.87 -2.71
C SER A 20 -1.80 17.64 -4.22
N GLY A 21 -0.89 18.37 -4.85
CA GLY A 21 -0.66 18.34 -6.29
C GLY A 21 -1.53 19.34 -7.06
N SER A 22 -1.59 19.19 -8.38
CA SER A 22 -2.24 20.17 -9.27
C SER A 22 -2.76 19.58 -10.58
N GLY A 23 -3.63 20.33 -11.25
CA GLY A 23 -4.30 19.90 -12.48
C GLY A 23 -5.60 19.15 -12.23
N GLU A 24 -6.31 18.80 -13.31
CA GLU A 24 -7.56 18.02 -13.23
C GLU A 24 -7.28 16.54 -12.95
N TRP A 25 -8.25 15.87 -12.35
CA TRP A 25 -8.23 14.41 -12.18
C TRP A 25 -8.32 13.72 -13.56
N ALA A 26 -7.41 12.80 -13.84
CA ALA A 26 -7.35 12.03 -15.07
C ALA A 26 -8.60 11.13 -15.24
N ALA A 27 -9.10 11.03 -16.47
CA ALA A 27 -10.16 10.07 -16.79
C ALA A 27 -9.57 8.66 -17.00
N PHE A 28 -10.38 7.64 -16.71
CA PHE A 28 -10.06 6.24 -16.98
C PHE A 28 -11.32 5.51 -17.44
N ASP A 29 -11.16 4.48 -18.26
CA ASP A 29 -12.27 3.68 -18.80
C ASP A 29 -12.19 2.19 -18.42
N SER A 30 -11.07 1.76 -17.85
CA SER A 30 -10.78 0.36 -17.53
C SER A 30 -10.06 0.23 -16.20
N ARG A 31 -10.34 -0.85 -15.47
CA ARG A 31 -9.81 -1.13 -14.13
C ARG A 31 -9.10 -2.48 -14.09
N LYS A 32 -7.91 -2.50 -13.50
CA LYS A 32 -7.21 -3.73 -13.09
C LYS A 32 -7.15 -3.78 -11.56
N TRP A 33 -7.35 -4.96 -11.00
CA TRP A 33 -7.40 -5.17 -9.56
C TRP A 33 -6.10 -5.79 -9.07
N TYR A 34 -5.62 -5.28 -7.95
CA TYR A 34 -4.41 -5.71 -7.26
C TYR A 34 -4.66 -5.71 -5.75
N THR A 35 -3.77 -6.34 -5.01
CA THR A 35 -3.85 -6.43 -3.55
C THR A 35 -2.54 -6.03 -2.91
N ASN A 36 -2.60 -5.63 -1.65
CA ASN A 36 -1.43 -5.40 -0.82
C ASN A 36 -1.75 -5.67 0.64
N ALA A 37 -1.05 -6.62 1.27
CA ALA A 37 -1.26 -7.07 2.64
C ALA A 37 -0.09 -6.66 3.54
N LEU A 38 -0.41 -5.98 4.64
CA LEU A 38 0.52 -5.69 5.74
C LEU A 38 0.30 -6.67 6.88
N VAL A 39 1.32 -7.47 7.20
CA VAL A 39 1.28 -8.41 8.32
C VAL A 39 1.97 -7.80 9.53
N PHE A 40 1.25 -7.73 10.64
CA PHE A 40 1.72 -7.22 11.92
C PHE A 40 2.02 -8.38 12.86
N ASP A 41 2.92 -8.15 13.81
CA ASP A 41 3.00 -9.04 14.97
C ASP A 41 1.76 -8.84 15.87
N PRO A 42 1.46 -9.77 16.80
CA PRO A 42 0.28 -9.68 17.66
C PRO A 42 0.22 -8.40 18.52
N SER A 43 1.36 -7.81 18.86
CA SER A 43 1.40 -6.55 19.62
C SER A 43 1.21 -5.30 18.74
N GLY A 44 1.31 -5.43 17.41
CA GLY A 44 1.29 -4.31 16.48
C GLY A 44 2.56 -3.45 16.50
N SER A 45 3.61 -3.86 17.23
CA SER A 45 4.89 -3.16 17.34
C SER A 45 5.80 -3.38 16.12
N LYS A 46 5.47 -4.37 15.28
CA LYS A 46 6.25 -4.73 14.08
C LYS A 46 5.35 -4.95 12.89
N VAL A 47 5.87 -4.63 11.71
CA VAL A 47 5.25 -4.90 10.41
C VAL A 47 6.24 -5.67 9.53
N LEU A 48 5.76 -6.72 8.86
CA LEU A 48 6.51 -7.49 7.89
C LEU A 48 6.33 -6.84 6.52
N LEU A 49 7.44 -6.47 5.89
CA LEU A 49 7.49 -5.96 4.52
C LEU A 49 8.41 -6.87 3.69
N GLY A 50 8.23 -6.92 2.38
CA GLY A 50 9.14 -7.62 1.47
C GLY A 50 9.94 -6.65 0.61
N LEU A 51 11.25 -6.86 0.50
CA LEU A 51 12.08 -6.21 -0.51
C LEU A 51 11.86 -6.91 -1.86
N LYS A 52 11.39 -6.16 -2.85
CA LYS A 52 11.07 -6.71 -4.16
C LYS A 52 12.32 -7.00 -4.99
N LYS A 53 12.47 -8.25 -5.45
CA LYS A 53 13.62 -8.77 -6.20
C LYS A 53 13.49 -8.60 -7.72
N ARG A 54 12.25 -8.56 -8.24
CA ARG A 54 11.97 -8.46 -9.68
C ARG A 54 10.67 -7.72 -9.99
N GLY A 55 10.51 -7.29 -11.24
CA GLY A 55 9.31 -6.59 -11.72
C GLY A 55 9.25 -5.10 -11.33
N MET A 56 8.06 -4.50 -11.44
CA MET A 56 7.85 -3.09 -11.09
C MET A 56 8.10 -2.85 -9.60
N GLY A 57 8.94 -1.86 -9.28
CA GLY A 57 9.34 -1.55 -7.90
C GLY A 57 10.46 -2.43 -7.35
N THR A 58 11.23 -3.11 -8.21
CA THR A 58 12.45 -3.83 -7.78
C THR A 58 13.34 -2.90 -6.95
N GLY A 59 13.80 -3.38 -5.80
CA GLY A 59 14.61 -2.62 -4.85
C GLY A 59 13.81 -1.77 -3.86
N LEU A 60 12.47 -1.74 -3.96
CA LEU A 60 11.59 -1.11 -2.97
C LEU A 60 11.00 -2.15 -2.01
N TYR A 61 10.75 -1.72 -0.77
CA TYR A 61 9.94 -2.43 0.20
C TYR A 61 8.46 -2.16 -0.02
N ASN A 62 7.64 -3.18 0.18
CA ASN A 62 6.18 -3.06 0.21
C ASN A 62 5.56 -4.15 1.09
N GLY A 63 4.24 -4.11 1.31
CA GLY A 63 3.51 -5.31 1.74
C GLY A 63 3.44 -6.35 0.62
N PHE A 64 2.76 -7.46 0.90
CA PHE A 64 2.69 -8.63 0.02
C PHE A 64 1.42 -8.63 -0.81
N GLY A 65 1.52 -8.88 -2.11
CA GLY A 65 0.36 -8.80 -2.97
C GLY A 65 0.67 -8.64 -4.44
N GLY A 66 -0.34 -8.91 -5.25
CA GLY A 66 -0.20 -8.98 -6.68
C GLY A 66 -1.52 -8.76 -7.38
N LYS A 67 -1.62 -9.26 -8.61
CA LYS A 67 -2.80 -9.06 -9.46
C LYS A 67 -3.90 -10.02 -9.04
N VAL A 68 -5.14 -9.53 -9.04
CA VAL A 68 -6.32 -10.38 -8.93
C VAL A 68 -6.55 -11.08 -10.27
N GLU A 69 -6.49 -12.39 -10.27
CA GLU A 69 -6.67 -13.24 -11.46
C GLU A 69 -8.15 -13.54 -11.74
N PRO A 70 -8.50 -13.98 -12.96
CA PRO A 70 -9.88 -14.36 -13.28
C PRO A 70 -10.36 -15.52 -12.39
N GLY A 71 -11.49 -15.30 -11.70
CA GLY A 71 -12.15 -16.32 -10.90
C GLY A 71 -11.84 -16.28 -9.40
N GLU A 72 -10.98 -15.37 -8.95
CA GLU A 72 -10.75 -15.11 -7.52
C GLU A 72 -11.26 -13.72 -7.10
N THR A 73 -11.63 -13.61 -5.83
CA THR A 73 -11.90 -12.33 -5.16
C THR A 73 -10.60 -11.64 -4.75
N PRO A 74 -10.60 -10.32 -4.51
CA PRO A 74 -9.40 -9.64 -3.98
C PRO A 74 -8.89 -10.24 -2.66
N ALA A 75 -9.76 -10.74 -1.80
CA ALA A 75 -9.33 -11.38 -0.55
C ALA A 75 -8.62 -12.72 -0.79
N GLU A 76 -9.10 -13.51 -1.76
CA GLU A 76 -8.45 -14.76 -2.17
C GLU A 76 -7.10 -14.50 -2.83
N ALA A 77 -7.02 -13.51 -3.71
CA ALA A 77 -5.78 -13.07 -4.33
C ALA A 77 -4.75 -12.62 -3.28
N ALA A 78 -5.15 -11.77 -2.33
CA ALA A 78 -4.26 -11.28 -1.28
C ALA A 78 -3.68 -12.43 -0.43
N ARG A 79 -4.50 -13.43 -0.11
CA ARG A 79 -4.08 -14.61 0.64
C ARG A 79 -3.14 -15.52 -0.18
N ARG A 80 -3.44 -15.73 -1.46
CA ARG A 80 -2.59 -16.49 -2.39
C ARG A 80 -1.21 -15.84 -2.52
N GLU A 81 -1.17 -14.54 -2.83
CA GLU A 81 0.06 -13.76 -2.99
C GLU A 81 0.88 -13.74 -1.70
N LEU A 82 0.25 -13.54 -0.54
CA LEU A 82 0.94 -13.62 0.75
C LEU A 82 1.63 -14.99 0.96
N LYS A 83 0.96 -16.07 0.54
CA LYS A 83 1.52 -17.43 0.64
C LYS A 83 2.68 -17.63 -0.33
N GLU A 84 2.57 -17.15 -1.56
CA GLU A 84 3.59 -17.28 -2.60
C GLU A 84 4.82 -16.41 -2.30
N GLU A 85 4.62 -15.18 -1.83
CA GLU A 85 5.70 -14.20 -1.65
C GLU A 85 6.42 -14.31 -0.31
N ALA A 86 5.73 -14.75 0.75
CA ALA A 86 6.26 -14.78 2.12
C ALA A 86 6.20 -16.15 2.82
N GLY A 87 5.59 -17.17 2.21
CA GLY A 87 5.47 -18.52 2.78
C GLY A 87 4.39 -18.69 3.87
N ILE A 88 3.65 -17.62 4.20
CA ILE A 88 2.71 -17.60 5.33
C ILE A 88 1.25 -17.46 4.89
N ASP A 89 0.33 -17.88 5.75
CA ASP A 89 -1.12 -17.72 5.57
C ASP A 89 -1.73 -16.97 6.76
N ALA A 90 -2.70 -16.08 6.52
CA ALA A 90 -3.22 -15.18 7.55
C ALA A 90 -4.72 -14.88 7.35
N PRO A 91 -5.48 -14.65 8.45
CA PRO A 91 -6.84 -14.12 8.38
C PRO A 91 -6.80 -12.63 8.01
N LEU A 92 -6.81 -12.35 6.71
CA LEU A 92 -6.74 -10.99 6.18
C LEU A 92 -8.03 -10.21 6.42
N GLN A 93 -7.88 -8.99 6.93
CA GLN A 93 -8.94 -8.00 7.10
C GLN A 93 -8.73 -6.88 6.10
N HIS A 94 -9.77 -6.53 5.34
CA HIS A 94 -9.73 -5.38 4.45
C HIS A 94 -9.59 -4.09 5.26
N CYS A 95 -8.66 -3.22 4.88
CA CYS A 95 -8.33 -2.00 5.62
C CYS A 95 -8.15 -0.78 4.72
N GLY A 96 -8.47 -0.88 3.43
CA GLY A 96 -8.44 0.27 2.56
C GLY A 96 -8.45 -0.05 1.08
N SER A 97 -8.58 1.00 0.29
CA SER A 97 -8.60 0.90 -1.17
C SER A 97 -7.86 2.10 -1.76
N LEU A 98 -6.94 1.84 -2.68
CA LEU A 98 -6.20 2.87 -3.41
C LEU A 98 -6.51 2.81 -4.90
N THR A 99 -6.73 3.98 -5.49
CA THR A 99 -7.06 4.16 -6.91
C THR A 99 -5.91 4.86 -7.60
N PHE A 100 -5.10 4.13 -8.38
CA PHE A 100 -3.95 4.69 -9.09
C PHE A 100 -4.26 4.89 -10.57
N VAL A 101 -4.22 6.13 -11.04
CA VAL A 101 -4.43 6.47 -12.45
C VAL A 101 -3.13 6.98 -13.05
N THR A 102 -2.71 6.47 -14.19
CA THR A 102 -1.49 6.92 -14.90
C THR A 102 -1.92 7.70 -16.13
N GLU A 103 -1.49 8.94 -16.33
CA GLU A 103 -2.02 9.77 -17.43
C GLU A 103 -1.73 9.27 -18.85
N ASP A 104 -0.68 8.46 -19.01
CA ASP A 104 -0.30 7.85 -20.29
C ASP A 104 -1.10 6.56 -20.60
N GLU A 105 -1.84 6.03 -19.62
CA GLU A 105 -2.73 4.89 -19.80
C GLU A 105 -4.13 5.27 -19.32
N ALA A 106 -5.18 5.16 -20.17
CA ALA A 106 -6.57 5.37 -19.74
C ALA A 106 -7.09 4.25 -18.81
N ARG A 107 -6.24 3.75 -17.91
CA ARG A 107 -6.40 2.59 -17.05
C ARG A 107 -6.14 2.96 -15.61
N VAL A 108 -6.97 2.44 -14.73
CA VAL A 108 -6.79 2.53 -13.28
C VAL A 108 -6.29 1.20 -12.71
N TYR A 109 -5.35 1.28 -11.78
CA TYR A 109 -4.92 0.18 -10.92
C TYR A 109 -5.61 0.35 -9.56
N GLN A 110 -6.57 -0.52 -9.29
CA GLN A 110 -7.33 -0.56 -8.04
C GLN A 110 -6.63 -1.52 -7.08
N ILE A 111 -6.13 -0.99 -5.96
CA ILE A 111 -5.35 -1.75 -4.97
C ILE A 111 -6.19 -1.92 -3.72
N GLU A 112 -6.56 -3.15 -3.40
CA GLU A 112 -7.25 -3.49 -2.16
C GLU A 112 -6.23 -3.79 -1.07
N LEU A 113 -6.29 -3.03 0.01
CA LEU A 113 -5.37 -3.12 1.14
C LEU A 113 -5.93 -4.07 2.20
N TYR A 114 -5.06 -4.92 2.71
CA TYR A 114 -5.36 -5.87 3.77
C TYR A 114 -4.36 -5.74 4.91
N ARG A 115 -4.82 -6.14 6.10
CA ARG A 115 -3.96 -6.32 7.27
C ARG A 115 -4.24 -7.64 7.97
N ALA A 116 -3.23 -8.14 8.67
CA ALA A 116 -3.39 -9.23 9.63
C ALA A 116 -2.48 -9.02 10.84
N SER A 117 -2.86 -9.54 12.00
CA SER A 117 -2.06 -9.53 13.24
C SER A 117 -1.68 -10.94 13.71
N GLU A 118 -2.07 -11.94 12.94
CA GLU A 118 -1.80 -13.35 13.18
C GLU A 118 -1.51 -14.01 11.83
N TYR A 119 -0.64 -15.02 11.83
CA TYR A 119 -0.35 -15.82 10.64
C TYR A 119 0.10 -17.22 11.05
N THR A 120 0.10 -18.13 10.08
CA THR A 120 0.63 -19.48 10.20
C THR A 120 1.64 -19.75 9.09
N GLY A 121 2.53 -20.72 9.31
CA GLY A 121 3.63 -21.03 8.40
C GLY A 121 4.94 -20.36 8.82
N GLU A 122 5.97 -20.59 8.01
CA GLU A 122 7.31 -20.04 8.23
C GLU A 122 7.57 -18.94 7.20
N ILE A 123 8.04 -17.79 7.67
CA ILE A 123 8.43 -16.68 6.81
C ILE A 123 9.65 -17.12 6.00
N ALA A 124 9.55 -17.07 4.68
CA ALA A 124 10.61 -17.47 3.77
C ALA A 124 10.80 -16.47 2.63
N GLU A 125 12.04 -16.32 2.18
CA GLU A 125 12.35 -15.64 0.92
C GLU A 125 11.74 -16.42 -0.25
N SER A 126 11.18 -15.68 -1.21
CA SER A 126 10.65 -16.22 -2.46
C SER A 126 11.46 -15.74 -3.67
N ASP A 127 11.08 -16.16 -4.86
CA ASP A 127 11.64 -15.62 -6.10
C ASP A 127 11.32 -14.13 -6.31
N GLU A 128 10.32 -13.60 -5.60
CA GLU A 128 9.81 -12.23 -5.78
C GLU A 128 10.20 -11.30 -4.63
N MET A 129 10.24 -11.80 -3.40
CA MET A 129 10.30 -10.97 -2.20
C MET A 129 11.28 -11.52 -1.15
N ILE A 130 11.97 -10.61 -0.46
CA ILE A 130 12.75 -10.91 0.75
C ILE A 130 12.00 -10.31 1.95
N PRO A 131 11.25 -11.11 2.74
CA PRO A 131 10.53 -10.62 3.92
C PRO A 131 11.47 -10.14 5.03
N GLN A 132 11.13 -9.02 5.68
CA GLN A 132 11.86 -8.44 6.80
C GLN A 132 10.91 -7.70 7.76
N TRP A 133 11.14 -7.86 9.07
CA TRP A 133 10.41 -7.13 10.11
C TRP A 133 10.96 -5.71 10.29
N PHE A 134 10.04 -4.76 10.45
CA PHE A 134 10.32 -3.36 10.76
C PHE A 134 9.53 -2.91 11.99
N SER A 135 10.10 -2.01 12.79
CA SER A 135 9.44 -1.40 13.94
C SER A 135 8.39 -0.39 13.49
N THR A 136 7.19 -0.46 14.09
CA THR A 136 6.10 0.52 13.87
C THR A 136 6.22 1.74 14.78
N GLY A 137 6.95 1.64 15.89
CA GLY A 137 7.08 2.69 16.90
C GLY A 137 8.17 3.73 16.65
N ALA A 138 9.04 3.51 15.65
CA ALA A 138 10.12 4.44 15.34
C ALA A 138 9.63 5.53 14.38
N ALA A 139 9.41 6.75 14.91
CA ALA A 139 9.35 7.94 14.08
C ALA A 139 10.66 8.07 13.29
N SER A 140 10.54 8.24 11.98
CA SER A 140 11.63 8.39 11.02
C SER A 140 12.67 9.42 11.46
N ALA A 141 13.92 8.99 11.66
CA ALA A 141 15.15 9.66 11.21
C ALA A 141 16.37 9.04 11.90
N GLY A 142 17.20 8.35 11.13
CA GLY A 142 18.52 7.92 11.57
C GLY A 142 18.50 6.62 12.36
N ILE A 143 19.49 5.78 12.09
CA ILE A 143 19.69 4.48 12.71
C ILE A 143 19.72 4.65 14.23
N VAL A 144 18.64 4.20 14.88
CA VAL A 144 18.64 3.77 16.28
C VAL A 144 17.57 2.70 16.41
N ALA A 145 18.02 1.54 16.87
CA ALA A 145 17.22 0.40 17.26
C ALA A 145 15.93 0.84 17.98
N GLY A 146 14.77 0.44 17.45
CA GLY A 146 13.55 0.41 18.27
C GLY A 146 13.71 -0.57 19.44
N ASP A 147 12.70 -0.66 20.31
CA ASP A 147 12.68 -1.44 21.56
C ASP A 147 13.23 -2.89 21.50
N GLU A 148 13.39 -3.47 20.30
CA GLU A 148 13.96 -4.80 20.07
C GLU A 148 15.09 -4.88 19.02
N GLY A 149 15.74 -3.77 18.65
CA GLY A 149 16.83 -3.80 17.66
C GLY A 149 16.38 -3.82 16.19
N LEU A 150 15.08 -3.71 15.92
CA LEU A 150 14.54 -3.67 14.56
C LEU A 150 14.72 -2.30 13.90
N PRO A 151 14.94 -2.26 12.57
CA PRO A 151 14.97 -1.01 11.81
C PRO A 151 13.59 -0.34 11.76
N ALA A 152 13.56 0.98 11.63
CA ALA A 152 12.34 1.73 11.32
C ALA A 152 11.84 1.42 9.90
N ILE A 153 10.55 1.62 9.65
CA ILE A 153 9.96 1.49 8.30
C ILE A 153 10.74 2.38 7.31
N PRO A 154 11.28 1.81 6.21
CA PRO A 154 12.20 2.52 5.33
C PRO A 154 11.43 3.29 4.25
N TYR A 155 10.64 4.31 4.63
CA TYR A 155 9.78 5.04 3.70
C TYR A 155 10.48 5.58 2.44
N GLU A 156 11.75 5.97 2.54
CA GLU A 156 12.56 6.42 1.40
C GLU A 156 12.89 5.30 0.40
N GLN A 157 12.78 4.04 0.84
CA GLN A 157 12.91 2.83 0.02
C GLN A 157 11.53 2.16 -0.20
N MET A 158 10.43 2.90 -0.06
CA MET A 158 9.09 2.45 -0.43
C MET A 158 8.56 3.29 -1.60
N TYR A 159 7.37 2.94 -2.10
CA TYR A 159 6.67 3.80 -3.05
C TYR A 159 6.32 5.17 -2.44
N GLN A 160 6.25 6.21 -3.28
CA GLN A 160 6.15 7.61 -2.84
C GLN A 160 4.94 7.87 -1.94
N GLU A 161 3.83 7.21 -2.26
CA GLU A 161 2.56 7.31 -1.56
C GLU A 161 2.51 6.52 -0.25
N ALA A 162 3.44 5.58 -0.03
CA ALA A 162 3.48 4.75 1.18
C ALA A 162 3.63 5.58 2.46
N LYS A 163 4.35 6.71 2.39
CA LYS A 163 4.50 7.65 3.52
C LYS A 163 3.17 8.28 3.98
N ILE A 164 2.12 8.18 3.18
CA ILE A 164 0.79 8.73 3.48
C ILE A 164 -0.12 7.63 4.03
N TRP A 165 -0.32 6.54 3.28
CA TRP A 165 -1.33 5.54 3.63
C TRP A 165 -0.83 4.54 4.69
N VAL A 166 0.46 4.20 4.74
CA VAL A 166 0.96 3.24 5.74
C VAL A 166 0.76 3.77 7.16
N PRO A 167 1.13 5.03 7.51
CA PRO A 167 0.84 5.58 8.84
C PRO A 167 -0.64 5.52 9.24
N LEU A 168 -1.57 5.65 8.28
CA LEU A 168 -3.01 5.54 8.55
C LEU A 168 -3.40 4.11 8.92
N ILE A 169 -2.86 3.10 8.21
CA ILE A 169 -3.06 1.70 8.57
C ILE A 169 -2.44 1.38 9.94
N LEU A 170 -1.25 1.90 10.23
CA LEU A 170 -0.60 1.75 11.56
C LEU A 170 -1.46 2.33 12.68
N ALA A 171 -2.14 3.45 12.42
CA ALA A 171 -3.10 4.07 13.34
C ALA A 171 -4.47 3.36 13.38
N GLY A 172 -4.61 2.20 12.72
CA GLY A 172 -5.83 1.41 12.70
C GLY A 172 -6.97 2.04 11.89
N LYS A 173 -6.67 2.96 10.97
CA LYS A 173 -7.67 3.60 10.10
C LYS A 173 -7.92 2.77 8.84
N HIS A 174 -9.16 2.82 8.36
CA HIS A 174 -9.50 2.39 7.02
C HIS A 174 -9.20 3.53 6.04
N VAL A 175 -8.31 3.33 5.08
CA VAL A 175 -7.87 4.39 4.15
C VAL A 175 -8.51 4.25 2.78
N VAL A 176 -8.98 5.36 2.23
CA VAL A 176 -9.41 5.45 0.83
C VAL A 176 -8.56 6.51 0.16
N GLY A 177 -7.95 6.19 -0.98
CA GLY A 177 -7.04 7.11 -1.67
C GLY A 177 -7.19 7.09 -3.18
N ARG A 178 -6.97 8.24 -3.81
CA ARG A 178 -6.76 8.36 -5.25
C ARG A 178 -5.44 9.09 -5.52
N ILE A 179 -4.63 8.52 -6.41
CA ILE A 179 -3.35 9.06 -6.82
C ILE A 179 -3.29 9.05 -8.35
N ASP A 180 -3.07 10.22 -8.93
CA ASP A 180 -2.84 10.39 -10.36
C ASP A 180 -1.34 10.60 -10.59
N PHE A 181 -0.79 9.78 -11.46
CA PHE A 181 0.62 9.67 -11.77
C PHE A 181 0.93 10.20 -13.17
N VAL A 182 2.10 10.83 -13.31
CA VAL A 182 2.69 11.22 -14.60
C VAL A 182 3.98 10.44 -14.86
N PRO A 183 4.30 10.11 -16.12
CA PRO A 183 5.58 9.51 -16.46
C PRO A 183 6.75 10.37 -15.98
N ASN A 184 7.70 9.75 -15.31
CA ASN A 184 8.96 10.37 -14.91
C ASN A 184 10.05 9.95 -15.92
N ALA A 185 10.76 10.93 -16.48
CA ALA A 185 11.82 10.70 -17.47
C ALA A 185 13.15 10.21 -16.86
N SER A 186 13.26 10.17 -15.53
CA SER A 186 14.43 9.68 -14.80
C SER A 186 14.52 8.16 -14.77
N ALA A 187 15.74 7.62 -14.77
CA ALA A 187 16.00 6.18 -14.70
C ALA A 187 15.67 5.55 -13.33
N GLU A 188 15.48 6.35 -12.28
CA GLU A 188 15.31 5.84 -10.92
C GLU A 188 13.86 5.42 -10.59
N ARG A 189 12.87 6.09 -11.19
CA ARG A 189 11.43 5.83 -10.96
C ARG A 189 10.64 6.09 -12.24
N LYS A 190 9.67 5.22 -12.54
CA LYS A 190 8.87 5.31 -13.77
C LYS A 190 7.78 6.39 -13.72
N TYR A 191 7.26 6.69 -12.53
CA TYR A 191 6.13 7.60 -12.34
C TYR A 191 6.32 8.49 -11.11
N ASP A 192 5.82 9.72 -11.21
CA ASP A 192 5.69 10.66 -10.09
C ASP A 192 4.23 10.96 -9.78
N MET A 193 3.93 11.17 -8.50
CA MET A 193 2.60 11.61 -8.06
C MET A 193 2.38 13.06 -8.53
N ARG A 194 1.39 13.27 -9.40
CA ARG A 194 1.01 14.62 -9.86
C ARG A 194 -0.05 15.25 -8.96
N ARG A 195 -1.07 14.46 -8.59
CA ARG A 195 -2.21 14.88 -7.78
C ARG A 195 -2.67 13.71 -6.92
N TRP A 196 -2.98 13.96 -5.66
CA TRP A 196 -3.45 12.92 -4.76
C TRP A 196 -4.41 13.45 -3.72
N TRP A 197 -5.20 12.51 -3.21
CA TRP A 197 -6.17 12.73 -2.16
C TRP A 197 -6.33 11.43 -1.38
N PHE A 198 -6.30 11.53 -0.05
CA PHE A 198 -6.51 10.45 0.89
C PHE A 198 -7.53 10.89 1.91
N GLY A 199 -8.42 9.97 2.25
CA GLY A 199 -9.41 10.15 3.29
C GLY A 199 -9.66 8.88 4.07
N VAL A 200 -10.46 9.04 5.11
CA VAL A 200 -10.93 7.95 5.96
C VAL A 200 -12.45 8.03 6.10
N PRO A 201 -13.17 6.91 6.26
CA PRO A 201 -14.61 6.94 6.52
C PRO A 201 -14.96 7.78 7.75
N ILE A 202 -16.08 8.53 7.68
CA ILE A 202 -16.63 9.31 8.81
C ILE A 202 -16.99 8.39 9.98
N THR A 203 -17.50 7.19 9.67
CA THR A 203 -17.88 6.18 10.65
C THR A 203 -16.94 4.98 10.53
N PRO A 204 -16.40 4.45 11.65
CA PRO A 204 -15.54 3.27 11.67
C PRO A 204 -16.20 2.01 11.11
#